data_AF-A0A1F5H4F1-F1
#
_entry.id   AF-A0A1F5H4F1-F1
#
_cell.length_a   1.000
_cell.length_b   1.000
_cell.length_c   1.000
_cell.angle_alpha   90.00
_cell.angle_beta   90.00
_cell.angle_gamma   90.00
#
_symmetry.space_group_name_H-M   'P 1'
#
loop_
_entity.id
_entity.type
_entity.pdbx_description
1 polymer ?
#
loop_
_entity_poly.entity_id
_entity_poly.type
_entity_poly.pdbx_seq_one_letter_code
_entity_poly.pdbx_strand_id
1 'polypeptide(L)'
;MARVLKFIQVNIYKGRYFQELLEFLEAERPDVISAQEVTTGAVNFYEDKDADLFELLKKALQMEGVFHSDVEIKDEPNAAFGNAVFAKRPIIKSSVVKLKTFRPVTLSEFNNNTGNIWARLPRHMLDAVVDLGDFKLHVISVHARRIVPPADDSENLRQARLMAAYIESLGRALFILGGDFNMPPASEVIKTVCGAANNLMESSAIKQTLNPKVHELGDNGYLVDYIFTSRYFRLKSLQVPQVMVSDHLPVVVQLEFRP
;
A
#
# COMPACT_ATOMS: atom_id res chain seq x y z
N MET A 1 9.31 -9.08 26.96
CA MET A 1 8.02 -8.37 27.14
C MET A 1 7.34 -8.26 25.78
N ALA A 2 6.01 -8.28 25.74
CA ALA A 2 5.29 -8.06 24.48
C ALA A 2 5.51 -6.63 23.99
N ARG A 3 5.75 -6.45 22.70
CA ARG A 3 5.93 -5.14 22.06
C ARG A 3 4.67 -4.81 21.26
N VAL A 4 4.32 -3.53 21.18
CA VAL A 4 3.20 -3.03 20.37
C VAL A 4 3.76 -2.19 19.23
N LEU A 5 3.27 -2.43 18.03
CA LEU A 5 3.59 -1.68 16.82
C LEU A 5 2.30 -1.04 16.29
N LYS A 6 2.34 0.25 15.96
CA LYS A 6 1.30 0.92 15.19
C LYS A 6 1.67 0.96 13.71
N PHE A 7 0.81 0.39 12.87
CA PHE A 7 1.01 0.34 11.42
C PHE A 7 -0.17 1.02 10.72
N ILE A 8 0.14 1.78 9.66
CA ILE A 8 -0.86 2.41 8.80
C ILE A 8 -0.61 1.97 7.36
N GLN A 9 -1.67 1.53 6.69
CA GLN A 9 -1.70 1.41 5.24
C GLN A 9 -2.55 2.54 4.67
N VAL A 10 -2.10 3.14 3.55
CA VAL A 10 -2.86 4.18 2.85
C VAL A 10 -2.45 4.29 1.38
N ASN A 11 -3.41 4.32 0.46
CA ASN A 11 -3.22 4.87 -0.89
C ASN A 11 -3.31 6.39 -0.78
N ILE A 12 -2.29 7.15 -1.20
CA ILE A 12 -2.21 8.61 -0.96
C ILE A 12 -2.80 9.46 -2.08
N TYR A 13 -3.42 8.83 -3.08
CA TYR A 13 -4.03 9.49 -4.23
C TYR A 13 -3.13 10.54 -4.88
N LYS A 14 -1.87 10.19 -5.08
CA LYS A 14 -0.86 11.03 -5.74
C LYS A 14 -0.68 12.40 -5.06
N GLY A 15 -0.97 12.47 -3.76
CA GLY A 15 -0.86 13.68 -2.95
C GLY A 15 -1.99 14.69 -3.12
N ARG A 16 -3.17 14.29 -3.59
CA ARG A 16 -4.32 15.20 -3.76
C ARG A 16 -4.70 15.96 -2.48
N TYR A 17 -4.61 15.29 -1.33
CA TYR A 17 -4.89 15.85 0.01
C TYR A 17 -3.65 15.72 0.91
N PHE A 18 -2.50 16.12 0.37
CA PHE A 18 -1.20 15.86 1.01
C PHE A 18 -1.09 16.49 2.40
N GLN A 19 -1.62 17.70 2.59
CA GLN A 19 -1.52 18.41 3.86
C GLN A 19 -2.37 17.72 4.94
N GLU A 20 -3.60 17.34 4.61
CA GLU A 20 -4.48 16.60 5.50
C GLU A 20 -3.92 15.20 5.83
N LEU A 21 -3.30 14.54 4.84
CA LEU A 21 -2.59 13.28 5.05
C LEU A 21 -1.44 13.46 6.03
N LEU A 22 -0.61 14.50 5.86
CA LEU A 22 0.51 14.76 6.74
C LEU A 22 0.05 15.01 8.17
N GLU A 23 -0.92 15.90 8.37
CA GLU A 23 -1.51 16.20 9.68
C GLU A 23 -2.08 14.94 10.36
N PHE A 24 -2.76 14.09 9.58
CA PHE A 24 -3.26 12.81 10.07
C PHE A 24 -2.12 11.88 10.52
N LEU A 25 -1.08 11.71 9.71
CA LEU A 25 0.04 10.82 10.04
C LEU A 25 0.85 11.34 11.24
N GLU A 26 1.05 12.66 11.34
CA GLU A 26 1.68 13.31 12.49
C GLU A 26 0.86 13.11 13.78
N ALA A 27 -0.47 13.23 13.71
CA ALA A 27 -1.35 12.99 14.85
C ALA A 27 -1.35 11.50 15.27
N GLU A 28 -1.42 10.60 14.31
CA GLU A 28 -1.46 9.16 14.56
C GLU A 28 -0.12 8.60 15.07
N ARG A 29 1.01 9.22 14.69
CA ARG A 29 2.38 8.80 15.05
C ARG A 29 2.64 7.30 14.81
N PRO A 30 2.38 6.76 13.61
CA PRO A 30 2.62 5.35 13.31
C PRO A 30 4.10 4.99 13.45
N ASP A 31 4.39 3.74 13.79
CA ASP A 31 5.78 3.24 13.81
C ASP A 31 6.26 2.87 12.41
N VAL A 32 5.33 2.42 11.58
CA VAL A 32 5.55 1.97 10.21
C VAL A 32 4.36 2.37 9.34
N ILE A 33 4.63 2.77 8.10
CA ILE A 33 3.62 3.13 7.10
C ILE A 33 3.89 2.34 5.82
N SER A 34 2.84 1.79 5.22
CA SER A 34 2.81 1.32 3.83
C SER A 34 1.98 2.28 2.99
N ALA A 35 2.58 2.89 1.98
CA ALA A 35 1.92 3.87 1.12
C ALA A 35 1.89 3.40 -0.35
N GLN A 36 0.76 3.61 -1.02
CA GLN A 36 0.55 3.38 -2.45
C GLN A 36 0.28 4.71 -3.16
N GLU A 37 0.49 4.74 -4.48
CA GLU A 37 0.36 5.96 -5.31
C GLU A 37 1.24 7.11 -4.85
N VAL A 38 2.43 6.78 -4.33
CA VAL A 38 3.45 7.78 -4.03
C VAL A 38 4.07 8.23 -5.35
N THR A 39 4.11 9.54 -5.54
CA THR A 39 4.48 10.14 -6.83
C THR A 39 5.55 11.21 -6.70
N THR A 40 6.21 11.48 -7.82
CA THR A 40 7.05 12.67 -8.05
C THR A 40 6.79 13.21 -9.45
N GLY A 41 7.08 14.49 -9.69
CA GLY A 41 7.00 15.13 -11.00
C GLY A 41 5.58 15.16 -11.60
N ALA A 42 5.53 15.19 -12.93
CA ALA A 42 4.32 15.48 -13.73
C ALA A 42 3.08 14.61 -13.46
N VAL A 43 3.20 13.50 -12.72
CA VAL A 43 2.08 12.65 -12.31
C VAL A 43 1.46 13.05 -10.96
N ASN A 44 2.01 14.02 -10.24
CA ASN A 44 1.48 14.48 -8.95
C ASN A 44 0.09 15.13 -9.05
N PHE A 45 -0.75 14.87 -8.05
CA PHE A 45 -1.97 15.64 -7.77
C PHE A 45 -1.79 16.71 -6.69
N TYR A 46 -0.63 16.75 -6.04
CA TYR A 46 -0.24 17.84 -5.16
C TYR A 46 -0.13 19.19 -5.90
N GLU A 47 -0.16 20.30 -5.16
CA GLU A 47 -0.11 21.66 -5.70
C GLU A 47 1.21 21.92 -6.43
N ASP A 48 2.33 21.56 -5.79
CA ASP A 48 3.64 21.54 -6.42
C ASP A 48 3.78 20.26 -7.25
N LYS A 49 3.78 20.42 -8.57
CA LYS A 49 3.90 19.30 -9.52
C LYS A 49 5.28 18.69 -9.54
N ASP A 50 6.31 19.44 -9.19
CA ASP A 50 7.69 18.94 -9.21
C ASP A 50 8.09 18.31 -7.86
N ALA A 51 7.20 18.34 -6.86
CA ALA A 51 7.45 17.77 -5.55
C ALA A 51 7.74 16.27 -5.58
N ASP A 52 8.74 15.85 -4.82
CA ASP A 52 8.93 14.43 -4.49
C ASP A 52 8.13 14.12 -3.21
N LEU A 53 6.95 13.51 -3.36
CA LEU A 53 6.08 13.22 -2.21
C LEU A 53 6.69 12.22 -1.24
N PHE A 54 7.56 11.33 -1.73
CA PHE A 54 8.29 10.40 -0.87
C PHE A 54 9.25 11.15 0.04
N GLU A 55 10.09 12.02 -0.52
CA GLU A 55 11.04 12.81 0.27
C GLU A 55 10.35 13.81 1.20
N LEU A 56 9.23 14.41 0.77
CA LEU A 56 8.43 15.29 1.63
C LEU A 56 7.86 14.54 2.84
N LEU A 57 7.23 13.38 2.65
CA LEU A 57 6.71 12.56 3.76
C LEU A 57 7.83 12.08 4.67
N LYS A 58 8.92 11.57 4.10
CA LYS A 58 10.09 11.09 4.85
C LYS A 58 10.64 12.17 5.77
N LYS A 59 10.84 13.37 5.23
CA LYS A 59 11.37 14.52 5.96
C LYS A 59 10.41 15.01 7.03
N ALA A 60 9.14 15.19 6.70
CA ALA A 60 8.15 15.73 7.63
C ALA A 60 7.91 14.80 8.82
N LEU A 61 7.79 13.49 8.56
CA LEU A 61 7.55 12.48 9.59
C LEU A 61 8.82 12.07 10.35
N GLN A 62 10.00 12.51 9.90
CA GLN A 62 11.31 12.13 10.46
C GLN A 62 11.50 10.61 10.52
N MET A 63 11.12 9.94 9.44
CA MET A 63 11.20 8.48 9.30
C MET A 63 12.27 8.08 8.29
N GLU A 64 12.78 6.87 8.43
CA GLU A 64 13.45 6.20 7.31
C GLU A 64 12.41 5.83 6.25
N GLY A 65 12.85 5.70 5.00
CA GLY A 65 11.94 5.38 3.91
C GLY A 65 12.62 4.66 2.77
N VAL A 66 11.85 3.83 2.08
CA VAL A 66 12.20 3.30 0.76
C VAL A 66 11.01 3.47 -0.18
N PHE A 67 11.30 3.86 -1.42
CA PHE A 67 10.34 3.99 -2.50
C PHE A 67 10.80 3.17 -3.70
N HIS A 68 9.85 2.64 -4.46
CA HIS A 68 10.12 2.06 -5.76
C HIS A 68 8.99 2.36 -6.74
N SER A 69 9.36 2.80 -7.95
CA SER A 69 8.40 3.09 -9.02
C SER A 69 7.82 1.81 -9.63
N ASP A 70 6.51 1.80 -9.88
CA ASP A 70 5.82 0.79 -10.69
C ASP A 70 6.07 0.98 -12.18
N VAL A 71 6.26 2.22 -12.63
CA VAL A 71 6.21 2.58 -14.04
C VAL A 71 7.27 3.62 -14.41
N GLU A 72 7.73 3.59 -15.66
CA GLU A 72 8.56 4.61 -16.29
C GLU A 72 7.66 5.46 -17.17
N ILE A 73 7.66 6.77 -16.93
CA ILE A 73 6.99 7.75 -17.76
C ILE A 73 8.03 8.28 -18.75
N LYS A 74 8.05 7.73 -19.97
CA LYS A 74 9.19 7.86 -20.90
C LYS A 74 9.48 9.29 -21.37
N ASP A 75 8.46 10.15 -21.36
CA ASP A 75 8.51 11.57 -21.74
C ASP A 75 8.68 12.50 -20.53
N GLU A 76 8.66 11.95 -19.31
CA GLU A 76 8.82 12.69 -18.04
C GLU A 76 9.78 11.92 -17.12
N PRO A 77 11.10 11.98 -17.34
CA PRO A 77 12.08 11.14 -16.63
C PRO A 77 12.14 11.40 -15.12
N ASN A 78 11.66 12.55 -14.66
CA ASN A 78 11.56 12.90 -13.24
C ASN A 78 10.23 12.46 -12.61
N ALA A 79 9.28 11.95 -13.40
CA ALA A 79 8.00 11.48 -12.90
C ALA A 79 8.09 10.01 -12.49
N ALA A 80 7.59 9.71 -11.29
CA ALA A 80 7.49 8.35 -10.79
C ALA A 80 6.15 8.13 -10.10
N PHE A 81 5.70 6.88 -10.09
CA PHE A 81 4.46 6.45 -9.44
C PHE A 81 4.71 5.06 -8.90
N GLY A 82 4.47 4.83 -7.61
CA GLY A 82 4.65 3.50 -7.04
C GLY A 82 4.36 3.41 -5.56
N ASN A 83 5.09 2.52 -4.91
CA ASN A 83 4.88 2.15 -3.52
C ASN A 83 6.02 2.69 -2.66
N ALA A 84 5.70 3.10 -1.44
CA ALA A 84 6.68 3.44 -0.43
C ALA A 84 6.42 2.72 0.89
N VAL A 85 7.48 2.54 1.65
CA VAL A 85 7.44 2.13 3.05
C VAL A 85 8.22 3.14 3.88
N PHE A 86 7.65 3.54 5.00
CA PHE A 86 8.31 4.41 5.98
C PHE A 86 8.39 3.71 7.32
N ALA A 87 9.47 3.92 8.07
CA ALA A 87 9.64 3.37 9.43
C ALA A 87 10.39 4.33 10.35
N LYS A 88 10.00 4.39 11.63
CA LYS A 88 10.77 5.12 12.67
C LYS A 88 12.14 4.48 12.97
N ARG A 89 12.35 3.26 12.49
CA ARG A 89 13.52 2.42 12.77
C ARG A 89 14.30 2.18 11.47
N PRO A 90 15.60 1.87 11.55
CA PRO A 90 16.43 1.67 10.37
C PRO A 90 15.85 0.65 9.39
N ILE A 91 15.76 1.02 8.11
CA ILE A 91 15.50 0.08 7.02
C ILE A 91 16.85 -0.46 6.55
N ILE A 92 17.10 -1.74 6.78
CA ILE A 92 18.41 -2.38 6.55
C ILE A 92 18.51 -3.11 5.22
N LYS A 93 17.37 -3.35 4.56
CA LYS A 93 17.30 -3.98 3.24
C LYS A 93 15.97 -3.63 2.58
N SER A 94 15.95 -3.56 1.26
CA SER A 94 14.72 -3.57 0.47
C SER A 94 14.82 -4.53 -0.72
N SER A 95 13.68 -5.00 -1.19
CA SER A 95 13.56 -5.82 -2.39
C SER A 95 12.21 -5.63 -3.06
N VAL A 96 12.16 -5.95 -4.36
CA VAL A 96 10.96 -5.78 -5.18
C VAL A 96 10.56 -7.11 -5.81
N VAL A 97 9.31 -7.50 -5.61
CA VAL A 97 8.69 -8.65 -6.27
C VAL A 97 7.84 -8.12 -7.42
N LYS A 98 8.33 -8.29 -8.65
CA LYS A 98 7.58 -7.87 -9.84
C LYS A 98 6.34 -8.75 -9.99
N LEU A 99 5.16 -8.16 -9.86
CA LEU A 99 3.89 -8.84 -10.07
C LEU A 99 3.51 -8.82 -11.54
N LYS A 100 3.79 -7.71 -12.23
CA LYS A 100 3.60 -7.56 -13.67
C LYS A 100 4.80 -6.84 -14.27
N THR A 101 5.23 -7.32 -15.44
CA THR A 101 6.43 -6.81 -16.10
C THR A 101 6.28 -5.35 -16.49
N PHE A 102 7.38 -4.63 -16.34
CA PHE A 102 7.49 -3.22 -16.65
C PHE A 102 7.24 -2.95 -18.13
N ARG A 103 6.42 -1.93 -18.42
CA ARG A 103 6.29 -1.34 -19.75
C ARG A 103 6.33 0.19 -19.57
N PRO A 104 7.25 0.89 -20.24
CA PRO A 104 7.21 2.35 -20.27
C PRO A 104 5.90 2.85 -20.86
N VAL A 105 5.41 3.99 -20.37
CA VAL A 105 4.20 4.66 -20.86
C VAL A 105 4.50 6.15 -21.09
N THR A 106 3.76 6.82 -21.96
CA THR A 106 3.74 8.30 -22.00
C THR A 106 2.96 8.87 -20.81
N LEU A 107 3.22 10.13 -20.46
CA LEU A 107 2.39 10.88 -19.52
C LEU A 107 0.94 10.93 -19.99
N SER A 108 0.72 11.11 -21.30
CA SER A 108 -0.62 11.11 -21.88
C SER A 108 -1.33 9.76 -21.72
N GLU A 109 -0.65 8.63 -21.92
CA GLU A 109 -1.22 7.30 -21.67
C GLU A 109 -1.51 7.10 -20.19
N PHE A 110 -0.61 7.54 -19.31
CA PHE A 110 -0.76 7.41 -17.86
C PHE A 110 -1.97 8.20 -17.33
N ASN A 111 -2.17 9.42 -17.82
CA ASN A 111 -3.29 10.28 -17.42
C ASN A 111 -4.62 9.93 -18.12
N ASN A 112 -4.61 9.06 -19.13
CA ASN A 112 -5.81 8.73 -19.88
C ASN A 112 -6.67 7.67 -19.18
N ASN A 113 -7.69 8.14 -18.45
CA ASN A 113 -8.68 7.29 -17.77
C ASN A 113 -9.59 6.49 -18.71
N THR A 114 -9.66 6.81 -20.00
CA THR A 114 -10.54 6.09 -20.96
C THR A 114 -9.94 4.78 -21.49
N GLY A 115 -8.62 4.60 -21.39
CA GLY A 115 -7.88 3.49 -22.02
C GLY A 115 -7.72 2.23 -21.17
N ASN A 116 -8.29 2.19 -19.96
CA ASN A 116 -8.06 1.14 -18.96
C ASN A 116 -6.55 0.90 -18.69
N ILE A 117 -5.76 1.98 -18.69
CA ILE A 117 -4.32 1.92 -18.46
C ILE A 117 -4.01 1.29 -17.10
N TRP A 118 -4.84 1.56 -16.08
CA TRP A 118 -4.75 1.01 -14.73
C TRP A 118 -4.74 -0.53 -14.68
N ALA A 119 -5.47 -1.21 -15.56
CA ALA A 119 -5.41 -2.68 -15.67
C ALA A 119 -4.12 -3.18 -16.37
N ARG A 120 -3.41 -2.31 -17.07
CA ARG A 120 -2.24 -2.65 -17.90
C ARG A 120 -0.92 -2.21 -17.28
N LEU A 121 -0.95 -1.28 -16.31
CA LEU A 121 0.23 -0.81 -15.63
C LEU A 121 1.00 -1.96 -14.97
N PRO A 122 2.34 -1.88 -14.91
CA PRO A 122 3.11 -2.79 -14.08
C PRO A 122 2.74 -2.61 -12.62
N ARG A 123 2.99 -3.65 -11.83
CA ARG A 123 2.74 -3.70 -10.39
C ARG A 123 3.85 -4.47 -9.70
N HIS A 124 4.18 -4.10 -8.48
CA HIS A 124 5.11 -4.84 -7.63
C HIS A 124 4.68 -4.88 -6.16
N MET A 125 5.26 -5.80 -5.40
CA MET A 125 5.36 -5.66 -3.95
C MET A 125 6.72 -5.09 -3.59
N LEU A 126 6.74 -4.08 -2.73
CA LEU A 126 7.95 -3.50 -2.14
C LEU A 126 8.09 -4.06 -0.73
N ASP A 127 9.13 -4.86 -0.49
CA ASP A 127 9.45 -5.39 0.84
C ASP A 127 10.64 -4.60 1.42
N ALA A 128 10.41 -3.95 2.56
CA ALA A 128 11.42 -3.26 3.34
C ALA A 128 11.65 -4.00 4.67
N VAL A 129 12.90 -4.36 4.95
CA VAL A 129 13.28 -5.01 6.20
C VAL A 129 13.68 -3.95 7.21
N VAL A 130 12.85 -3.78 8.24
CA VAL A 130 13.04 -2.85 9.35
C VAL A 130 13.72 -3.55 10.52
N ASP A 131 14.75 -2.91 11.07
CA ASP A 131 15.49 -3.39 12.25
C ASP A 131 14.81 -2.96 13.56
N LEU A 132 14.21 -3.93 14.25
CA LEU A 132 13.59 -3.76 15.56
C LEU A 132 14.54 -4.14 16.73
N GLY A 133 15.85 -4.24 16.45
CA GLY A 133 16.88 -4.71 17.37
C GLY A 133 17.04 -6.22 17.26
N ASP A 134 16.43 -6.95 18.18
CA ASP A 134 16.53 -8.42 18.22
C ASP A 134 15.76 -9.12 17.08
N PHE A 135 14.91 -8.37 16.37
CA PHE A 135 14.01 -8.87 15.33
C PHE A 135 14.11 -8.04 14.06
N LYS A 136 13.87 -8.71 12.94
CA LYS A 136 13.69 -8.07 11.65
C LYS A 136 12.22 -8.16 11.26
N LEU A 137 11.64 -7.04 10.89
CA LEU A 137 10.27 -6.94 10.40
C LEU A 137 10.29 -6.69 8.90
N HIS A 138 9.66 -7.58 8.14
CA HIS A 138 9.33 -7.32 6.74
C HIS A 138 8.08 -6.44 6.69
N VAL A 139 8.20 -5.28 6.08
CA VAL A 139 7.10 -4.35 5.84
C VAL A 139 6.89 -4.30 4.34
N ILE A 140 5.73 -4.81 3.92
CA ILE A 140 5.45 -5.03 2.50
C ILE A 140 4.33 -4.08 2.07
N SER A 141 4.60 -3.28 1.03
CA SER A 141 3.62 -2.44 0.36
C SER A 141 3.24 -3.04 -0.99
N VAL A 142 1.95 -3.05 -1.31
CA VAL A 142 1.45 -3.48 -2.63
C VAL A 142 0.32 -2.57 -3.09
N HIS A 143 0.35 -2.24 -4.38
CA HIS A 143 -0.80 -1.74 -5.12
C HIS A 143 -1.10 -2.82 -6.16
N ALA A 144 -2.24 -3.50 -6.07
CA ALA A 144 -2.57 -4.56 -7.02
C ALA A 144 -3.18 -3.97 -8.31
N ARG A 145 -3.45 -4.84 -9.28
CA ARG A 145 -4.06 -4.45 -10.54
C ARG A 145 -5.52 -4.00 -10.31
N ARG A 146 -5.86 -2.82 -10.81
CA ARG A 146 -7.21 -2.25 -10.79
C ARG A 146 -8.00 -2.64 -12.03
N ILE A 147 -9.23 -3.11 -11.84
CA ILE A 147 -10.23 -3.38 -12.88
C ILE A 147 -11.57 -2.84 -12.36
N VAL A 148 -12.35 -2.18 -13.21
CA VAL A 148 -13.65 -1.62 -12.84
C VAL A 148 -14.75 -2.22 -13.74
N PRO A 149 -15.76 -2.91 -13.19
CA PRO A 149 -15.88 -3.30 -11.78
C PRO A 149 -14.81 -4.34 -11.37
N PRO A 150 -14.48 -4.46 -10.06
CA PRO A 150 -13.57 -5.50 -9.57
C PRO A 150 -14.09 -6.90 -9.90
N ALA A 151 -13.26 -7.72 -10.54
CA ALA A 151 -13.60 -9.09 -10.91
C ALA A 151 -12.33 -9.95 -10.99
N ASP A 152 -12.44 -11.22 -10.62
CA ASP A 152 -11.34 -12.18 -10.79
C ASP A 152 -11.10 -12.45 -12.28
N ASP A 153 -9.84 -12.45 -12.70
CA ASP A 153 -9.40 -12.87 -14.03
C ASP A 153 -8.05 -13.61 -13.96
N SER A 154 -7.56 -14.10 -15.10
CA SER A 154 -6.32 -14.88 -15.12
C SER A 154 -5.10 -14.09 -14.65
N GLU A 155 -5.07 -12.77 -14.84
CA GLU A 155 -3.91 -11.94 -14.57
C GLU A 155 -3.88 -11.48 -13.11
N ASN A 156 -4.99 -11.04 -12.51
CA ASN A 156 -4.99 -10.73 -11.08
C ASN A 156 -4.82 -11.99 -10.22
N LEU A 157 -5.34 -13.15 -10.64
CA LEU A 157 -5.07 -14.43 -9.98
C LEU A 157 -3.60 -14.85 -10.12
N ARG A 158 -2.97 -14.62 -11.27
CA ARG A 158 -1.52 -14.87 -11.44
C ARG A 158 -0.71 -13.98 -10.49
N GLN A 159 -1.06 -12.70 -10.37
CA GLN A 159 -0.40 -11.79 -9.42
C GLN A 159 -0.63 -12.24 -7.97
N ALA A 160 -1.84 -12.67 -7.60
CA ALA A 160 -2.16 -13.21 -6.28
C ALA A 160 -1.30 -14.43 -5.91
N ARG A 161 -1.10 -15.36 -6.86
CA ARG A 161 -0.21 -16.51 -6.65
C ARG A 161 1.25 -16.13 -6.47
N LEU A 162 1.73 -15.11 -7.19
CA LEU A 162 3.08 -14.57 -6.96
C LEU A 162 3.22 -13.94 -5.58
N MET A 163 2.19 -13.21 -5.13
CA MET A 163 2.15 -12.65 -3.77
C MET A 163 2.18 -13.75 -2.72
N ALA A 164 1.30 -14.75 -2.84
CA ALA A 164 1.24 -15.89 -1.92
C ALA A 164 2.59 -16.66 -1.87
N ALA A 165 3.16 -16.99 -3.03
CA ALA A 165 4.45 -17.70 -3.10
C ALA A 165 5.59 -16.90 -2.45
N TYR A 166 5.60 -15.58 -2.61
CA TYR A 166 6.58 -14.74 -1.93
C TYR A 166 6.38 -14.74 -0.41
N ILE A 167 5.14 -14.56 0.05
CA ILE A 167 4.81 -14.60 1.48
C ILE A 167 5.23 -15.94 2.10
N GLU A 168 4.94 -17.06 1.44
CA GLU A 168 5.36 -18.39 1.87
C GLU A 168 6.89 -18.51 1.94
N SER A 169 7.61 -17.91 1.00
CA SER A 169 9.09 -17.92 0.98
C SER A 169 9.72 -17.18 2.17
N LEU A 170 8.99 -16.28 2.83
CA LEU A 170 9.44 -15.62 4.07
C LEU A 170 9.48 -16.59 5.27
N GLY A 171 8.84 -17.76 5.17
CA GLY A 171 8.88 -18.81 6.16
C GLY A 171 8.41 -18.35 7.54
N ARG A 172 9.35 -18.25 8.50
CA ARG A 172 9.05 -17.84 9.88
C ARG A 172 9.34 -16.36 10.15
N ALA A 173 9.61 -15.55 9.14
CA ALA A 173 9.86 -14.13 9.33
C ALA A 173 8.64 -13.41 9.91
N LEU A 174 8.90 -12.36 10.69
CA LEU A 174 7.88 -11.42 11.11
C LEU A 174 7.57 -10.51 9.93
N PHE A 175 6.32 -10.51 9.45
CA PHE A 175 5.91 -9.61 8.36
C PHE A 175 4.54 -8.97 8.60
N ILE A 176 4.42 -7.75 8.06
CA ILE A 176 3.16 -7.04 7.86
C ILE A 176 3.13 -6.62 6.40
N LEU A 177 2.07 -6.96 5.69
CA LEU A 177 1.80 -6.53 4.34
C LEU A 177 0.56 -5.63 4.38
N GLY A 178 0.68 -4.40 3.90
CA GLY A 178 -0.44 -3.49 3.72
C GLY A 178 -0.53 -3.03 2.27
N GLY A 179 -1.73 -3.03 1.69
CA GLY A 179 -1.89 -2.48 0.36
C GLY A 179 -3.33 -2.28 -0.10
N ASP A 180 -3.46 -1.56 -1.21
CA ASP A 180 -4.67 -1.50 -2.03
C ASP A 180 -4.68 -2.70 -2.99
N PHE A 181 -5.53 -3.68 -2.72
CA PHE A 181 -5.68 -4.87 -3.54
C PHE A 181 -6.67 -4.70 -4.69
N ASN A 182 -7.43 -3.59 -4.74
CA ASN A 182 -8.48 -3.33 -5.73
C ASN A 182 -9.52 -4.46 -5.88
N MET A 183 -9.65 -5.36 -4.89
CA MET A 183 -10.48 -6.55 -4.95
C MET A 183 -11.31 -6.71 -3.66
N PRO A 184 -12.60 -7.11 -3.77
CA PRO A 184 -13.47 -7.28 -2.62
C PRO A 184 -13.14 -8.55 -1.82
N PRO A 185 -13.56 -8.65 -0.54
CA PRO A 185 -13.17 -9.76 0.34
C PRO A 185 -13.54 -11.15 -0.17
N ALA A 186 -14.62 -11.25 -0.95
CA ALA A 186 -15.13 -12.52 -1.48
C ALA A 186 -14.34 -13.07 -2.67
N SER A 187 -13.38 -12.31 -3.23
CA SER A 187 -12.68 -12.68 -4.45
C SER A 187 -11.69 -13.82 -4.26
N GLU A 188 -11.43 -14.56 -5.33
CA GLU A 188 -10.41 -15.61 -5.33
C GLU A 188 -9.00 -15.03 -5.19
N VAL A 189 -8.76 -13.79 -5.63
CA VAL A 189 -7.51 -13.06 -5.36
C VAL A 189 -7.26 -12.94 -3.84
N ILE A 190 -8.24 -12.48 -3.07
CA ILE A 190 -8.07 -12.28 -1.63
C ILE A 190 -7.94 -13.63 -0.92
N LYS A 191 -8.77 -14.62 -1.28
CA LYS A 191 -8.65 -16.00 -0.74
C LYS A 191 -7.28 -16.62 -0.99
N THR A 192 -6.71 -16.39 -2.17
CA THR A 192 -5.37 -16.89 -2.51
C THR A 192 -4.31 -16.33 -1.56
N VAL A 193 -4.37 -15.04 -1.23
CA VAL A 193 -3.43 -14.40 -0.30
C VAL A 193 -3.69 -14.81 1.15
N CYS A 194 -4.96 -14.98 1.56
CA CYS A 194 -5.32 -15.55 2.87
C CYS A 194 -4.76 -16.96 3.10
N GLY A 195 -4.54 -17.74 2.03
CA GLY A 195 -3.89 -19.04 2.13
C GLY A 195 -2.45 -18.99 2.66
N ALA A 196 -1.76 -17.85 2.48
CA ALA A 196 -0.37 -17.65 2.88
C ALA A 196 -0.20 -16.72 4.10
N ALA A 197 -1.22 -15.94 4.46
CA ALA A 197 -1.13 -14.92 5.50
C ALA A 197 -2.41 -14.76 6.31
N ASN A 198 -2.29 -14.24 7.53
CA ASN A 198 -3.44 -13.89 8.37
C ASN A 198 -4.03 -12.54 7.91
N ASN A 199 -5.26 -12.54 7.40
CA ASN A 199 -5.99 -11.34 6.97
C ASN A 199 -6.68 -10.64 8.15
N LEU A 200 -6.23 -9.45 8.51
CA LEU A 200 -6.80 -8.71 9.64
C LEU A 200 -8.20 -8.15 9.36
N MET A 201 -8.60 -8.07 8.09
CA MET A 201 -9.89 -7.51 7.68
C MET A 201 -11.03 -8.55 7.72
N GLU A 202 -10.72 -9.85 7.60
CA GLU A 202 -11.70 -10.93 7.37
C GLU A 202 -12.78 -11.03 8.47
N SER A 203 -12.41 -10.79 9.73
CA SER A 203 -13.34 -10.83 10.86
C SER A 203 -13.76 -9.44 11.37
N SER A 204 -13.48 -8.39 10.60
CA SER A 204 -13.82 -7.02 10.98
C SER A 204 -15.25 -6.66 10.57
N ALA A 205 -15.84 -5.67 11.25
CA ALA A 205 -17.11 -5.06 10.83
C ALA A 205 -16.92 -3.98 9.75
N ILE A 206 -15.69 -3.78 9.26
CA ILE A 206 -15.37 -2.77 8.25
C ILE A 206 -15.93 -3.26 6.92
N LYS A 207 -16.64 -2.35 6.24
CA LYS A 207 -17.25 -2.63 4.94
C LYS A 207 -16.68 -1.80 3.81
N GLN A 208 -15.93 -0.75 4.12
CA GLN A 208 -15.39 0.17 3.12
C GLN A 208 -14.03 0.70 3.53
N THR A 209 -13.17 0.82 2.53
CA THR A 209 -11.87 1.50 2.61
C THR A 209 -11.71 2.52 1.49
N LEU A 210 -12.62 2.57 0.51
CA LEU A 210 -12.76 3.73 -0.35
C LEU A 210 -13.45 4.86 0.40
N ASN A 211 -13.00 6.10 0.18
CA ASN A 211 -13.60 7.28 0.78
C ASN A 211 -14.89 7.62 0.01
N PRO A 212 -16.08 7.45 0.61
CA PRO A 212 -17.35 7.60 -0.09
C PRO A 212 -17.61 9.04 -0.57
N LYS A 213 -16.90 10.03 0.00
CA LYS A 213 -17.05 11.44 -0.35
C LYS A 213 -16.26 11.86 -1.59
N VAL A 214 -15.23 11.11 -1.96
CA VAL A 214 -14.26 11.52 -3.01
C VAL A 214 -14.08 10.48 -4.09
N HIS A 215 -14.09 9.19 -3.73
CA HIS A 215 -13.82 8.14 -4.68
C HIS A 215 -14.91 8.08 -5.77
N GLU A 216 -14.51 7.83 -7.01
CA GLU A 216 -15.43 7.80 -8.17
C GLU A 216 -16.55 6.74 -8.06
N LEU A 217 -16.31 5.70 -7.28
CA LEU A 217 -17.29 4.65 -6.97
C LEU A 217 -18.27 5.02 -5.85
N GLY A 218 -18.10 6.16 -5.16
CA GLY A 218 -19.02 6.64 -4.13
C GLY A 218 -19.24 5.68 -2.94
N ASP A 219 -20.37 5.87 -2.24
CA ASP A 219 -20.77 5.11 -1.04
C ASP A 219 -21.39 3.74 -1.40
N ASN A 220 -20.54 2.82 -1.84
CA ASN A 220 -20.96 1.49 -2.30
C ASN A 220 -20.37 0.34 -1.46
N GLY A 221 -19.75 0.63 -0.31
CA GLY A 221 -19.26 -0.43 0.58
C GLY A 221 -18.09 -1.23 0.01
N TYR A 222 -17.12 -0.58 -0.63
CA TYR A 222 -15.95 -1.24 -1.21
C TYR A 222 -14.79 -1.31 -0.20
N LEU A 223 -14.55 -2.50 0.34
CA LEU A 223 -13.33 -2.85 1.09
C LEU A 223 -12.32 -3.43 0.09
N VAL A 224 -11.28 -2.66 -0.21
CA VAL A 224 -10.21 -3.04 -1.17
C VAL A 224 -8.81 -2.89 -0.59
N ASP A 225 -8.69 -2.23 0.55
CA ASP A 225 -7.43 -2.04 1.28
C ASP A 225 -7.33 -3.04 2.43
N TYR A 226 -6.21 -3.74 2.51
CA TYR A 226 -6.03 -4.85 3.45
C TYR A 226 -4.71 -4.76 4.20
N ILE A 227 -4.72 -5.38 5.37
CA ILE A 227 -3.52 -5.68 6.14
C ILE A 227 -3.44 -7.18 6.40
N PHE A 228 -2.37 -7.80 5.91
CA PHE A 228 -2.02 -9.19 6.12
C PHE A 228 -0.80 -9.29 7.01
N THR A 229 -0.74 -10.34 7.83
CA THR A 229 0.35 -10.51 8.81
C THR A 229 0.85 -11.95 8.87
N SER A 230 2.09 -12.11 9.31
CA SER A 230 2.55 -13.39 9.85
C SER A 230 1.74 -13.75 11.11
N ARG A 231 1.66 -15.04 11.43
CA ARG A 231 0.94 -15.55 12.62
C ARG A 231 1.48 -15.08 13.98
N TYR A 232 2.58 -14.34 14.01
CA TYR A 232 3.24 -13.89 15.24
C TYR A 232 2.66 -12.58 15.79
N PHE A 233 1.70 -11.99 15.08
CA PHE A 233 0.98 -10.81 15.53
C PHE A 233 -0.37 -11.16 16.17
N ARG A 234 -0.69 -10.44 17.24
CA ARG A 234 -2.01 -10.37 17.84
C ARG A 234 -2.59 -8.98 17.60
N LEU A 235 -3.76 -8.93 16.98
CA LEU A 235 -4.48 -7.68 16.77
C LEU A 235 -4.94 -7.08 18.11
N LYS A 236 -4.62 -5.80 18.34
CA LYS A 236 -5.07 -5.02 19.51
C LYS A 236 -6.18 -4.05 19.13
N SER A 237 -6.03 -3.37 18.00
CA SER A 237 -7.06 -2.51 17.43
C SER A 237 -6.94 -2.47 15.91
N LEU A 238 -8.07 -2.29 15.24
CA LEU A 238 -8.20 -2.09 13.79
C LEU A 238 -9.24 -0.98 13.58
N GLN A 239 -8.88 0.05 12.83
CA GLN A 239 -9.74 1.20 12.56
C GLN A 239 -9.57 1.67 11.11
N VAL A 240 -10.65 2.21 10.54
CA VAL A 240 -10.65 2.90 9.24
C VAL A 240 -11.32 4.26 9.45
N PRO A 241 -10.56 5.27 9.93
CA PRO A 241 -11.11 6.57 10.27
C PRO A 241 -11.65 7.27 9.03
N GLN A 242 -12.79 7.95 9.18
CA GLN A 242 -13.47 8.68 8.10
C GLN A 242 -12.85 10.07 7.94
N VAL A 243 -11.65 10.13 7.38
CA VAL A 243 -10.84 11.35 7.22
C VAL A 243 -10.59 11.69 5.75
N MET A 244 -10.39 12.96 5.44
CA MET A 244 -10.18 13.47 4.09
C MET A 244 -8.69 13.51 3.74
N VAL A 245 -8.05 12.35 3.63
CA VAL A 245 -6.61 12.24 3.35
C VAL A 245 -6.30 11.68 1.97
N SER A 246 -7.30 11.08 1.33
CA SER A 246 -7.22 10.41 0.03
C SER A 246 -8.64 10.05 -0.45
N ASP A 247 -8.78 9.63 -1.70
CA ASP A 247 -9.97 8.90 -2.17
C ASP A 247 -10.03 7.47 -1.61
N HIS A 248 -8.98 7.02 -0.92
CA HIS A 248 -9.00 5.89 0.01
C HIS A 248 -8.96 6.37 1.47
N LEU A 249 -9.50 5.56 2.37
CA LEU A 249 -9.42 5.74 3.81
C LEU A 249 -8.22 4.95 4.33
N PRO A 250 -7.44 5.51 5.27
CA PRO A 250 -6.30 4.80 5.84
C PRO A 250 -6.79 3.63 6.70
N VAL A 251 -6.07 2.51 6.68
CA VAL A 251 -6.30 1.39 7.60
C VAL A 251 -5.25 1.44 8.71
N VAL A 252 -5.70 1.64 9.95
CA VAL A 252 -4.85 1.83 11.13
C VAL A 252 -4.96 0.61 12.03
N VAL A 253 -3.81 0.00 12.36
CA VAL A 253 -3.75 -1.13 13.30
C VAL A 253 -2.76 -0.91 14.41
N GLN A 254 -3.07 -1.49 15.57
CA GLN A 254 -2.10 -1.76 16.62
C GLN A 254 -1.94 -3.26 16.76
N LEU A 255 -0.69 -3.73 16.69
CA LEU A 255 -0.35 -5.13 16.71
C LEU A 255 0.59 -5.40 17.89
N GLU A 256 0.20 -6.34 18.74
CA GLU A 256 1.06 -6.89 19.78
C GLU A 256 1.81 -8.08 19.19
N PHE A 257 3.13 -8.11 19.35
CA PHE A 257 3.95 -9.26 18.99
C PHE A 257 4.84 -9.65 20.15
N ARG A 258 5.10 -10.94 20.23
CA ARG A 258 6.04 -11.49 21.20
C ARG A 258 7.30 -11.93 20.45
N PRO A 259 8.47 -11.45 20.90
CA PRO A 259 9.75 -12.10 20.66
C PRO A 259 9.67 -13.62 20.69
#